data_AF-A0A0D0WXM4-F1
#
_entry.id   AF-A0A0D0WXM4-F1
#
_cell.length_a   1.000
_cell.length_b   1.000
_cell.length_c   1.000
_cell.angle_alpha   90.00
_cell.angle_beta   90.00
_cell.angle_gamma   90.00
#
_symmetry.space_group_name_H-M   'P 1'
#
loop_
_entity.id
_entity.type
_entity.pdbx_description
1 polymer ?
#
loop_
_entity_poly.entity_id
_entity_poly.type
_entity_poly.pdbx_seq_one_letter_code
_entity_poly.pdbx_strand_id
1 'polypeptide(L)'
;MAHGDEVAVLAAAKQLARSSSDIIGPRLRSAILYGSLATGQFVSGHSDIDLLLITDGTLADTEVDALEALVRQIDLAEASGIDLHVVTADVARTPTQAPIMELHVGRYERSSIGVEIERRTQSPDLPTELAMARADGYALIGMEPSNVIEPVPPQWIRERGRHWLTTWQSRIDDAEEAAFMVLTACRIWRFGVEGVHCAKTQAAEWALDRNPSLTAVRQALRQYGAEPAAPLDEDAIAQVLDIALRETTNLPNN
;
A
#
# COMPACT_ATOMS: atom_id res chain seq x y z
N MET A 1 -18.00 -6.69 -16.23
CA MET A 1 -18.19 -5.64 -15.23
C MET A 1 -16.81 -5.21 -14.71
N ALA A 2 -16.04 -6.11 -14.08
CA ALA A 2 -14.67 -5.83 -13.59
C ALA A 2 -13.74 -4.98 -14.51
N HIS A 3 -13.67 -5.27 -15.81
CA HIS A 3 -12.81 -4.51 -16.73
C HIS A 3 -13.29 -3.06 -16.98
N GLY A 4 -14.59 -2.79 -16.86
CA GLY A 4 -15.14 -1.44 -16.98
C GLY A 4 -14.86 -0.59 -15.74
N ASP A 5 -14.92 -1.21 -14.58
CA ASP A 5 -14.69 -0.56 -13.28
C ASP A 5 -13.22 -0.15 -13.16
N GLU A 6 -12.28 -1.04 -13.52
CA GLU A 6 -10.84 -0.75 -13.52
C GLU A 6 -10.46 0.40 -14.47
N VAL A 7 -11.10 0.49 -15.65
CA VAL A 7 -10.88 1.60 -16.59
C VAL A 7 -11.35 2.94 -16.01
N ALA A 8 -12.51 2.95 -15.34
CA ALA A 8 -13.02 4.16 -14.69
C ALA A 8 -12.13 4.60 -13.52
N VAL A 9 -11.68 3.66 -12.70
CA VAL A 9 -10.76 3.93 -11.58
C VAL A 9 -9.41 4.42 -12.07
N LEU A 10 -8.86 3.85 -13.16
CA LEU A 10 -7.64 4.36 -13.78
C LEU A 10 -7.83 5.78 -14.33
N ALA A 11 -9.01 6.11 -14.84
CA ALA A 11 -9.33 7.48 -15.25
C ALA A 11 -9.35 8.45 -14.05
N ALA A 12 -9.93 8.03 -12.92
CA ALA A 12 -9.89 8.78 -11.66
C ALA A 12 -8.45 8.99 -11.16
N ALA A 13 -7.60 7.95 -11.17
CA ALA A 13 -6.19 8.08 -10.80
C ALA A 13 -5.41 9.04 -11.71
N LYS A 14 -5.68 9.02 -13.03
CA LYS A 14 -5.10 9.96 -13.99
C LYS A 14 -5.58 11.39 -13.74
N GLN A 15 -6.84 11.58 -13.37
CA GLN A 15 -7.37 12.88 -12.99
C GLN A 15 -6.73 13.39 -11.70
N LEU A 16 -6.58 12.52 -10.68
CA LEU A 16 -5.89 12.84 -9.43
C LEU A 16 -4.46 13.33 -9.72
N ALA A 17 -3.69 12.55 -10.48
CA ALA A 17 -2.32 12.89 -10.85
C ALA A 17 -2.22 14.24 -11.59
N ARG A 18 -3.13 14.52 -12.54
CA ARG A 18 -3.15 15.80 -13.28
C ARG A 18 -3.47 16.98 -12.36
N SER A 19 -4.52 16.87 -11.55
CA SER A 19 -4.89 17.93 -10.60
C SER A 19 -3.78 18.18 -9.58
N SER A 20 -3.13 17.13 -9.08
CA SER A 20 -1.95 17.27 -8.21
C SER A 20 -0.78 17.95 -8.92
N SER A 21 -0.55 17.63 -10.20
CA SER A 21 0.45 18.32 -11.03
C SER A 21 0.15 19.80 -11.22
N ASP A 22 -1.12 20.18 -11.37
CA ASP A 22 -1.51 21.58 -11.51
C ASP A 22 -1.31 22.36 -10.20
N ILE A 23 -1.52 21.71 -9.05
CA ILE A 23 -1.30 22.30 -7.72
C ILE A 23 0.19 22.52 -7.45
N ILE A 24 1.03 21.51 -7.70
CA ILE A 24 2.48 21.54 -7.40
C ILE A 24 3.27 22.29 -8.49
N GLY A 25 2.75 22.27 -9.71
CA GLY A 25 3.36 22.91 -10.87
C GLY A 25 4.68 22.27 -11.29
N PRO A 26 5.67 23.06 -11.76
CA PRO A 26 6.89 22.55 -12.39
C PRO A 26 7.83 21.79 -11.45
N ARG A 27 7.55 21.80 -10.14
CA ARG A 27 8.33 21.04 -9.14
C ARG A 27 7.90 19.58 -9.06
N LEU A 28 6.77 19.18 -9.65
CA LEU A 28 6.40 17.76 -9.71
C LEU A 28 7.36 17.04 -10.66
N ARG A 29 8.16 16.12 -10.13
CA ARG A 29 9.02 15.25 -10.95
C ARG A 29 8.27 14.08 -11.52
N SER A 30 7.42 13.45 -10.71
CA SER A 30 6.67 12.25 -11.11
C SER A 30 5.42 12.08 -10.26
N ALA A 31 4.34 11.62 -10.89
CA ALA A 31 3.17 11.06 -10.23
C ALA A 31 3.11 9.58 -10.60
N ILE A 32 3.36 8.71 -9.62
CA ILE A 32 3.55 7.28 -9.79
C ILE A 32 2.33 6.56 -9.23
N LEU A 33 1.65 5.82 -10.09
CA LEU A 33 0.63 4.87 -9.65
C LEU A 33 1.33 3.57 -9.28
N TYR A 34 0.94 2.99 -8.14
CA TYR A 34 1.44 1.69 -7.71
C TYR A 34 0.29 0.87 -7.10
N GLY A 35 0.62 -0.22 -6.41
CA GLY A 35 -0.38 -1.06 -5.75
C GLY A 35 -1.24 -1.91 -6.70
N SER A 36 -2.45 -2.25 -6.26
CA SER A 36 -3.28 -3.25 -6.97
C SER A 36 -3.75 -2.76 -8.34
N LEU A 37 -4.04 -1.46 -8.48
CA LEU A 37 -4.41 -0.85 -9.75
C LEU A 37 -3.26 -0.86 -10.75
N ALA A 38 -2.02 -0.62 -10.30
CA ALA A 38 -0.87 -0.65 -11.20
C ALA A 38 -0.53 -2.07 -11.69
N THR A 39 -0.80 -3.09 -10.87
CA THR A 39 -0.45 -4.49 -11.13
C THR A 39 -1.55 -5.29 -11.82
N GLY A 40 -2.69 -4.66 -12.16
CA GLY A 40 -3.85 -5.35 -12.75
C GLY A 40 -4.49 -6.37 -11.79
N GLN A 41 -4.38 -6.12 -10.48
CA GLN A 41 -4.96 -6.93 -9.40
C GLN A 41 -6.01 -6.13 -8.62
N PHE A 42 -6.55 -5.09 -9.24
CA PHE A 42 -7.59 -4.24 -8.65
C PHE A 42 -8.86 -5.05 -8.38
N VAL A 43 -9.41 -4.87 -7.18
CA VAL A 43 -10.68 -5.46 -6.78
C VAL A 43 -11.68 -4.37 -6.44
N SER A 44 -12.75 -4.30 -7.22
CA SER A 44 -13.83 -3.33 -7.10
C SER A 44 -14.37 -3.27 -5.66
N GLY A 45 -14.38 -2.08 -5.08
CA GLY A 45 -14.86 -1.83 -3.71
C GLY A 45 -13.95 -2.32 -2.58
N HIS A 46 -12.77 -2.88 -2.88
CA HIS A 46 -11.80 -3.35 -1.88
C HIS A 46 -10.36 -2.88 -2.13
N SER A 47 -10.11 -2.25 -3.28
CA SER A 47 -8.81 -1.71 -3.64
C SER A 47 -8.85 -0.20 -3.68
N ASP A 48 -7.79 0.40 -3.15
CA ASP A 48 -7.58 1.83 -3.12
C ASP A 48 -6.82 2.30 -4.37
N ILE A 49 -6.77 3.61 -4.57
CA ILE A 49 -5.87 4.27 -5.52
C ILE A 49 -4.61 4.68 -4.76
N ASP A 50 -3.52 3.95 -4.98
CA ASP A 50 -2.20 4.23 -4.41
C ASP A 50 -1.40 5.18 -5.32
N LEU A 51 -1.20 6.43 -4.89
CA LEU A 51 -0.48 7.44 -5.69
C LEU A 51 0.68 8.06 -4.90
N LEU A 52 1.88 8.00 -5.48
CA LEU A 52 3.10 8.61 -4.95
C LEU A 52 3.50 9.81 -5.82
N LEU A 53 3.61 10.99 -5.20
CA LEU A 53 4.12 12.20 -5.82
C LEU A 53 5.55 12.45 -5.35
N ILE A 54 6.45 12.69 -6.31
CA ILE A 54 7.84 13.08 -6.05
C ILE A 54 8.04 14.53 -6.46
N THR A 55 8.47 15.38 -5.53
CA THR A 55 8.62 16.82 -5.75
C THR A 55 10.05 17.31 -5.59
N ASP A 56 10.41 18.35 -6.36
CA ASP A 56 11.58 19.17 -6.07
C ASP A 56 11.29 20.12 -4.91
N GLY A 57 11.97 19.88 -3.79
CA GLY A 57 11.78 20.62 -2.54
C GLY A 57 10.47 20.28 -1.83
N THR A 58 10.26 20.95 -0.70
CA THR A 58 9.10 20.77 0.19
C THR A 58 7.83 21.37 -0.42
N LEU A 59 6.68 20.94 0.07
CA LEU A 59 5.40 21.57 -0.26
C LEU A 59 5.23 22.89 0.50
N ALA A 60 4.58 23.88 -0.12
CA ALA A 60 4.03 25.03 0.56
C ALA A 60 2.72 24.64 1.26
N ASP A 61 2.36 25.31 2.36
CA ASP A 61 1.16 24.96 3.12
C ASP A 61 -0.13 25.10 2.28
N THR A 62 -0.16 26.07 1.36
CA THR A 62 -1.27 26.22 0.40
C THR A 62 -1.40 25.05 -0.57
N GLU A 63 -0.30 24.40 -0.93
CA GLU A 63 -0.31 23.21 -1.78
C GLU A 63 -0.76 21.99 -0.99
N VAL A 64 -0.32 21.87 0.26
CA VAL A 64 -0.80 20.83 1.18
C VAL A 64 -2.31 20.91 1.35
N ASP A 65 -2.85 22.08 1.66
CA ASP A 65 -4.29 22.28 1.85
C ASP A 65 -5.07 22.02 0.55
N ALA A 66 -4.52 22.38 -0.61
CA ALA A 66 -5.13 22.12 -1.90
C ALA A 66 -5.13 20.62 -2.27
N LEU A 67 -4.05 19.88 -1.98
CA LEU A 67 -3.98 18.44 -2.19
C LEU A 67 -4.94 17.69 -1.27
N GLU A 68 -5.05 18.11 -0.01
CA GLU A 68 -6.04 17.57 0.92
C GLU A 68 -7.47 17.79 0.39
N ALA A 69 -7.80 19.01 -0.01
CA ALA A 69 -9.11 19.33 -0.56
C ALA A 69 -9.42 18.52 -1.84
N LEU A 70 -8.42 18.33 -2.71
CA LEU A 70 -8.52 17.50 -3.91
C LEU A 70 -8.85 16.05 -3.55
N VAL A 71 -8.10 15.41 -2.64
CA VAL A 71 -8.34 14.02 -2.23
C VAL A 71 -9.71 13.86 -1.61
N ARG A 72 -10.18 14.83 -0.82
CA ARG A 72 -11.53 14.79 -0.21
C ARG A 72 -12.67 14.86 -1.24
N GLN A 73 -12.46 15.50 -2.38
CA GLN A 73 -13.52 15.85 -3.33
C GLN A 73 -13.54 15.02 -4.61
N ILE A 74 -12.41 14.41 -4.98
CA ILE A 74 -12.32 13.68 -6.25
C ILE A 74 -13.25 12.47 -6.25
N ASP A 75 -13.82 12.13 -7.41
CA ASP A 75 -14.62 10.92 -7.59
C ASP A 75 -13.69 9.70 -7.64
N LEU A 76 -14.00 8.66 -6.85
CA LEU A 76 -13.24 7.41 -6.77
C LEU A 76 -13.67 6.36 -7.79
N ALA A 77 -14.79 6.58 -8.49
CA ALA A 77 -15.52 5.50 -9.13
C ALA A 77 -15.71 4.33 -8.14
N GLU A 78 -15.23 3.13 -8.48
CA GLU A 78 -15.39 1.92 -7.66
C GLU A 78 -14.19 1.61 -6.73
N ALA A 79 -13.24 2.53 -6.55
CA ALA A 79 -12.17 2.36 -5.57
C ALA A 79 -12.72 2.47 -4.14
N SER A 80 -12.15 1.70 -3.20
CA SER A 80 -12.50 1.80 -1.77
C SER A 80 -11.92 3.04 -1.09
N GLY A 81 -10.92 3.65 -1.71
CA GLY A 81 -10.20 4.78 -1.13
C GLY A 81 -9.08 5.33 -2.02
N ILE A 82 -8.33 6.27 -1.45
CA ILE A 82 -7.07 6.83 -1.98
C ILE A 82 -6.03 6.80 -0.87
N ASP A 83 -4.82 6.41 -1.24
CA ASP A 83 -3.60 6.64 -0.47
C ASP A 83 -2.65 7.55 -1.25
N LEU A 84 -2.70 8.85 -0.95
CA LEU A 84 -1.82 9.84 -1.57
C LEU A 84 -0.61 10.10 -0.69
N HIS A 85 0.58 9.78 -1.19
CA HIS A 85 1.85 10.08 -0.54
C HIS A 85 2.62 11.14 -1.33
N VAL A 86 3.24 12.10 -0.62
CA VAL A 86 4.13 13.09 -1.22
C VAL A 86 5.49 13.06 -0.53
N VAL A 87 6.54 12.91 -1.33
CA VAL A 87 7.92 12.92 -0.86
C VAL A 87 8.77 13.86 -1.70
N THR A 88 9.83 14.38 -1.09
CA THR A 88 10.83 15.12 -1.85
C THR A 88 11.71 14.18 -2.66
N ALA A 89 12.30 14.70 -3.73
CA ALA A 89 13.22 13.95 -4.55
C ALA A 89 14.50 13.55 -3.79
N ASP A 90 14.85 14.25 -2.71
CA ASP A 90 15.97 13.85 -1.83
C ASP A 90 15.62 12.61 -1.00
N VAL A 91 14.39 12.52 -0.48
CA VAL A 91 13.90 11.33 0.21
C VAL A 91 13.86 10.12 -0.73
N ALA A 92 13.37 10.31 -1.96
CA ALA A 92 13.32 9.23 -2.94
C ALA A 92 14.70 8.78 -3.43
N ARG A 93 15.68 9.70 -3.53
CA ARG A 93 17.07 9.39 -3.94
C ARG A 93 17.96 8.86 -2.83
N THR A 94 17.70 9.25 -1.59
CA THR A 94 18.47 8.77 -0.43
C THR A 94 17.51 8.28 0.64
N PRO A 95 16.80 7.17 0.42
CA PRO A 95 15.87 6.63 1.40
C PRO A 95 16.58 6.34 2.72
N THR A 96 15.92 6.66 3.83
CA THR A 96 16.33 6.22 5.17
C THR A 96 15.30 5.24 5.72
N GLN A 97 15.54 4.66 6.89
CA GLN A 97 14.60 3.70 7.49
C GLN A 97 13.30 4.35 8.00
N ALA A 98 13.34 5.65 8.29
CA ALA A 98 12.17 6.41 8.72
C ALA A 98 12.30 7.86 8.22
N PRO A 99 12.13 8.08 6.89
CA PRO A 99 12.24 9.40 6.29
C PRO A 99 11.09 10.30 6.73
N ILE A 100 11.29 11.61 6.55
CA ILE A 100 10.21 12.59 6.69
C ILE A 100 9.42 12.60 5.37
N MET A 101 8.14 12.28 5.46
CA MET A 101 7.18 12.41 4.37
C MET A 101 6.59 13.81 4.38
N GLU A 102 6.45 14.44 3.21
CA GLU A 102 5.89 15.80 3.14
C GLU A 102 4.40 15.81 3.48
N LEU A 103 3.67 14.85 2.93
CA LEU A 103 2.23 14.72 3.10
C LEU A 103 1.78 13.26 2.87
N HIS A 104 0.89 12.77 3.73
CA HIS A 104 -0.02 11.68 3.40
C HIS A 104 -1.46 12.17 3.55
N VAL A 105 -2.29 11.79 2.58
CA VAL A 105 -3.75 11.95 2.67
C VAL A 105 -4.41 10.64 2.27
N GLY A 106 -4.95 9.94 3.27
CA GLY A 106 -5.79 8.77 3.10
C GLY A 106 -7.27 9.16 3.09
N ARG A 107 -8.06 8.61 2.18
CA ARG A 107 -9.54 8.67 2.23
C ARG A 107 -10.10 7.28 1.99
N TYR A 108 -10.93 6.78 2.90
CA TYR A 108 -11.44 5.41 2.88
C TYR A 108 -12.97 5.43 3.03
N GLU A 109 -13.71 5.06 1.99
CA GLU A 109 -15.18 5.16 1.94
C GLU A 109 -15.89 4.10 2.81
N ARG A 110 -15.19 3.02 3.15
CA ARG A 110 -15.74 1.83 3.82
C ARG A 110 -15.09 1.53 5.17
N SER A 111 -14.22 2.41 5.65
CA SER A 111 -13.53 2.28 6.93
C SER A 111 -14.06 3.30 7.93
N SER A 112 -14.08 2.94 9.21
CA SER A 112 -14.37 3.85 10.33
C SER A 112 -13.37 5.03 10.44
N ILE A 113 -12.19 4.94 9.81
CA ILE A 113 -11.18 6.01 9.76
C ILE A 113 -11.68 7.23 8.97
N GLY A 114 -12.35 7.01 7.83
CA GLY A 114 -12.82 8.06 6.94
C GLY A 114 -11.71 8.82 6.22
N VAL A 115 -11.02 9.75 6.90
CA VAL A 115 -9.91 10.53 6.32
C VAL A 115 -8.75 10.64 7.30
N GLU A 116 -7.54 10.36 6.80
CA GLU A 116 -6.29 10.43 7.53
C GLU A 116 -5.34 11.43 6.87
N ILE A 117 -4.67 12.26 7.67
CA ILE A 117 -3.76 13.29 7.19
C ILE A 117 -2.52 13.35 8.07
N GLU A 118 -1.36 13.17 7.45
CA GLU A 118 -0.07 13.38 8.09
C GLU A 118 0.72 14.44 7.32
N ARG A 119 1.28 15.42 8.03
CA ARG A 119 2.01 16.55 7.43
C ARG A 119 3.42 16.61 8.00
N ARG A 120 4.44 16.48 7.15
CA ARG A 120 5.86 16.56 7.55
C ARG A 120 6.19 15.60 8.70
N THR A 121 5.70 14.37 8.59
CA THR A 121 5.77 13.35 9.63
C THR A 121 6.85 12.31 9.30
N GLN A 122 7.53 11.81 10.32
CA GLN A 122 8.45 10.69 10.18
C GLN A 122 7.64 9.41 9.90
N SER A 123 7.89 8.75 8.75
CA SER A 123 7.14 7.58 8.31
C SER A 123 8.06 6.36 8.16
N PRO A 124 8.06 5.42 9.13
CA PRO A 124 8.76 4.14 9.02
C PRO A 124 8.15 3.16 8.00
N ASP A 125 6.92 3.43 7.52
CA ASP A 125 6.26 2.63 6.47
C ASP A 125 6.68 3.04 5.06
N LEU A 126 7.00 4.32 4.87
CA LEU A 126 7.33 4.89 3.57
C LEU A 126 8.42 4.12 2.78
N PRO A 127 9.47 3.53 3.38
CA PRO A 127 10.41 2.69 2.63
C PRO A 127 9.74 1.50 1.92
N THR A 128 8.70 0.91 2.50
CA THR A 128 7.92 -0.17 1.86
C THR A 128 7.14 0.36 0.66
N GLU A 129 6.50 1.52 0.81
CA GLU A 129 5.75 2.18 -0.28
C GLU A 129 6.67 2.56 -1.45
N LEU A 130 7.84 3.15 -1.15
CA LEU A 130 8.86 3.47 -2.17
C LEU A 130 9.35 2.22 -2.91
N ALA A 131 9.58 1.12 -2.19
CA ALA A 131 10.03 -0.12 -2.78
C ALA A 131 8.97 -0.74 -3.71
N MET A 132 7.70 -0.73 -3.30
CA MET A 132 6.58 -1.20 -4.13
C MET A 132 6.38 -0.32 -5.36
N ALA A 133 6.38 1.00 -5.19
CA ALA A 133 6.25 1.96 -6.29
C ALA A 133 7.40 1.83 -7.29
N ARG A 134 8.62 1.57 -6.82
CA ARG A 134 9.78 1.32 -7.68
C ARG A 134 9.68 0.01 -8.45
N ALA A 135 9.23 -1.06 -7.80
CA ALA A 135 9.23 -2.41 -8.37
C ALA A 135 8.11 -2.61 -9.40
N ASP A 136 6.88 -2.21 -9.04
CA ASP A 136 5.67 -2.59 -9.77
C ASP A 136 4.82 -1.37 -10.20
N GLY A 137 5.24 -0.15 -9.85
CA GLY A 137 4.57 1.07 -10.24
C GLY A 137 4.94 1.55 -11.63
N TYR A 138 4.18 2.53 -12.13
CA TYR A 138 4.51 3.25 -13.37
C TYR A 138 4.11 4.72 -13.28
N ALA A 139 4.79 5.56 -14.06
CA ALA A 139 4.52 6.99 -14.08
C ALA A 139 3.22 7.29 -14.85
N LEU A 140 2.26 7.94 -14.19
CA LEU A 140 1.14 8.60 -14.87
C LEU A 140 1.57 9.94 -15.47
N ILE A 141 2.52 10.60 -14.81
CA ILE A 141 3.15 11.86 -15.23
C ILE A 141 4.63 11.81 -14.84
N GLY A 142 5.51 12.30 -15.70
CA GLY A 142 6.92 12.50 -15.39
C GLY A 142 7.80 11.28 -15.70
N MET A 143 8.81 11.06 -14.87
CA MET A 143 9.82 10.01 -15.05
C MET A 143 9.36 8.66 -14.48
N GLU A 144 9.81 7.57 -15.09
CA GLU A 144 9.57 6.22 -14.58
C GLU A 144 10.13 6.03 -13.16
N PRO A 145 9.48 5.22 -12.27
CA PRO A 145 9.90 5.01 -10.88
C PRO A 145 11.38 4.61 -10.75
N SER A 146 11.80 3.73 -11.68
CA SER A 146 13.14 3.57 -12.24
C SER A 146 14.21 4.60 -11.91
N ASN A 147 13.90 5.82 -12.29
CA ASN A 147 14.82 6.92 -12.47
C ASN A 147 14.73 7.96 -11.35
N VAL A 148 13.76 7.82 -10.43
CA VAL A 148 13.46 8.81 -9.40
C VAL A 148 13.43 8.26 -7.98
N ILE A 149 13.27 6.94 -7.83
CA ILE A 149 13.34 6.25 -6.54
C ILE A 149 14.58 5.35 -6.54
N GLU A 150 15.51 5.56 -5.63
CA GLU A 150 16.64 4.65 -5.45
C GLU A 150 16.21 3.35 -4.75
N PRO A 151 16.92 2.21 -4.96
CA PRO A 151 16.59 0.96 -4.29
C PRO A 151 16.55 1.09 -2.76
N VAL A 152 15.48 0.59 -2.15
CA VAL A 152 15.35 0.49 -0.70
C VAL A 152 15.97 -0.83 -0.22
N PRO A 153 16.82 -0.81 0.83
CA PRO A 153 17.36 -2.03 1.41
C PRO A 153 16.26 -3.03 1.84
N PRO A 154 16.26 -4.28 1.33
CA PRO A 154 15.23 -5.28 1.68
C PRO A 154 15.15 -5.58 3.19
N GLN A 155 16.26 -5.40 3.92
CA GLN A 155 16.30 -5.56 5.37
C GLN A 155 15.30 -4.63 6.08
N TRP A 156 15.17 -3.37 5.65
CA TRP A 156 14.26 -2.42 6.27
C TRP A 156 12.80 -2.84 6.10
N ILE A 157 12.45 -3.37 4.93
CA ILE A 157 11.11 -3.88 4.64
C ILE A 157 10.82 -5.13 5.47
N ARG A 158 11.79 -6.04 5.62
CA ARG A 158 11.68 -7.22 6.50
C ARG A 158 11.49 -6.81 7.97
N GLU A 159 12.27 -5.84 8.45
CA GLU A 159 12.16 -5.30 9.81
C GLU A 159 10.79 -4.67 10.05
N ARG A 160 10.31 -3.86 9.09
CA ARG A 160 9.00 -3.22 9.19
C ARG A 160 7.86 -4.24 9.14
N GLY A 161 7.96 -5.23 8.27
CA GLY A 161 7.01 -6.34 8.22
C GLY A 161 6.94 -7.11 9.53
N ARG A 162 8.08 -7.45 10.13
CA ARG A 162 8.10 -8.11 11.46
C ARG A 162 7.47 -7.24 12.55
N HIS A 163 7.72 -5.93 12.53
CA HIS A 163 7.07 -5.01 13.45
C HIS A 163 5.54 -5.09 13.34
N TRP A 164 4.98 -5.06 12.13
CA TRP A 164 3.53 -5.17 11.94
C TRP A 164 2.97 -6.53 12.39
N LEU A 165 3.66 -7.63 12.06
CA LEU A 165 3.27 -8.97 12.53
C LEU A 165 3.20 -9.03 14.07
N THR A 166 4.20 -8.49 14.76
CA THR A 166 4.21 -8.44 16.24
C THR A 166 3.13 -7.50 16.79
N THR A 167 2.92 -6.33 16.18
CA THR A 167 1.88 -5.39 16.61
C THR A 167 0.48 -6.02 16.49
N TRP A 168 0.22 -6.73 15.39
CA TRP A 168 -1.08 -7.35 15.12
C TRP A 168 -1.41 -8.56 15.98
N GLN A 169 -0.41 -9.26 16.55
CA GLN A 169 -0.67 -10.31 17.55
C GLN A 169 -1.47 -9.78 18.76
N SER A 170 -1.45 -8.48 19.03
CA SER A 170 -2.22 -7.84 20.10
C SER A 170 -3.59 -7.28 19.68
N ARG A 171 -3.99 -7.47 18.41
CA ARG A 171 -5.19 -6.86 17.81
C ARG A 171 -6.02 -7.85 16.97
N ILE A 172 -5.87 -9.14 17.23
CA ILE A 172 -6.52 -10.21 16.44
C ILE A 172 -8.06 -10.21 16.56
N ASP A 173 -8.60 -9.52 17.55
CA ASP A 173 -10.02 -9.32 17.80
C ASP A 173 -10.67 -8.22 16.93
N ASP A 174 -9.86 -7.48 16.15
CA ASP A 174 -10.35 -6.44 15.24
C ASP A 174 -10.96 -7.06 13.96
N ALA A 175 -12.27 -7.29 14.01
CA ALA A 175 -13.01 -7.91 12.92
C ALA A 175 -13.11 -7.05 11.65
N GLU A 176 -12.97 -5.72 11.73
CA GLU A 176 -13.02 -4.82 10.56
C GLU A 176 -11.78 -5.05 9.68
N GLU A 177 -10.64 -5.28 10.31
CA GLU A 177 -9.33 -5.39 9.66
C GLU A 177 -8.81 -6.82 9.50
N ALA A 178 -9.51 -7.83 10.03
CA ALA A 178 -9.03 -9.22 10.08
C ALA A 178 -8.58 -9.78 8.72
N ALA A 179 -9.38 -9.59 7.66
CA ALA A 179 -9.02 -10.05 6.32
C ALA A 179 -7.83 -9.28 5.74
N PHE A 180 -7.81 -7.95 5.92
CA PHE A 180 -6.69 -7.11 5.49
C PHE A 180 -5.39 -7.51 6.20
N MET A 181 -5.44 -7.74 7.50
CA MET A 181 -4.32 -8.19 8.34
C MET A 181 -3.76 -9.53 7.84
N VAL A 182 -4.61 -10.53 7.62
CA VAL A 182 -4.18 -11.85 7.13
C VAL A 182 -3.55 -11.79 5.75
N LEU A 183 -4.15 -11.04 4.83
CA LEU A 183 -3.61 -10.89 3.47
C LEU A 183 -2.30 -10.11 3.46
N THR A 184 -2.17 -9.09 4.30
CA THR A 184 -0.91 -8.33 4.44
C THR A 184 0.16 -9.15 5.13
N ALA A 185 -0.19 -9.98 6.12
CA ALA A 185 0.72 -10.95 6.73
C ALA A 185 1.27 -11.96 5.69
N CYS A 186 0.44 -12.41 4.75
CA CYS A 186 0.90 -13.25 3.64
C CYS A 186 1.92 -12.50 2.75
N ARG A 187 1.69 -11.21 2.44
CA ARG A 187 2.65 -10.38 1.67
C ARG A 187 3.98 -10.24 2.41
N ILE A 188 3.93 -9.96 3.71
CA ILE A 188 5.12 -9.86 4.56
C ILE A 188 5.88 -11.18 4.59
N TRP A 189 5.17 -12.30 4.76
CA TRP A 189 5.76 -13.64 4.77
C TRP A 189 6.48 -13.93 3.45
N ARG A 190 5.80 -13.72 2.32
CA ARG A 190 6.40 -13.97 1.00
C ARG A 190 7.59 -13.06 0.71
N PHE A 191 7.47 -11.76 1.00
CA PHE A 191 8.59 -10.82 0.85
C PHE A 191 9.78 -11.23 1.73
N GLY A 192 9.52 -11.69 2.95
CA GLY A 192 10.53 -12.26 3.83
C GLY A 192 11.34 -13.34 3.10
N VAL A 193 10.66 -14.38 2.63
CA VAL A 193 11.28 -15.58 2.05
C VAL A 193 11.89 -15.34 0.67
N GLU A 194 11.19 -14.64 -0.21
CA GLU A 194 11.54 -14.54 -1.64
C GLU A 194 12.09 -13.16 -2.03
N GLY A 195 11.96 -12.14 -1.19
CA GLY A 195 12.39 -10.77 -1.50
C GLY A 195 11.58 -10.10 -2.61
N VAL A 196 10.37 -10.59 -2.89
CA VAL A 196 9.50 -10.07 -3.97
C VAL A 196 8.27 -9.39 -3.40
N HIS A 197 7.94 -8.22 -3.97
CA HIS A 197 6.62 -7.62 -3.78
C HIS A 197 5.61 -8.36 -4.66
N CYS A 198 4.37 -8.46 -4.18
CA CYS A 198 3.28 -9.07 -4.92
C CYS A 198 1.93 -8.56 -4.41
N ALA A 199 0.86 -8.87 -5.15
CA ALA A 199 -0.50 -8.60 -4.72
C ALA A 199 -0.92 -9.47 -3.51
N LYS A 200 -1.96 -9.01 -2.80
CA LYS A 200 -2.58 -9.71 -1.66
C LYS A 200 -3.05 -11.12 -2.05
N THR A 201 -3.70 -11.25 -3.20
CA THR A 201 -4.21 -12.51 -3.75
C THR A 201 -3.08 -13.50 -4.00
N GLN A 202 -2.05 -13.08 -4.72
CA GLN A 202 -0.87 -13.89 -5.05
C GLN A 202 -0.11 -14.33 -3.79
N ALA A 203 0.00 -13.47 -2.79
CA ALA A 203 0.66 -13.81 -1.52
C ALA A 203 -0.12 -14.88 -0.75
N ALA A 204 -1.43 -14.77 -0.73
CA ALA A 204 -2.31 -15.71 -0.05
C ALA A 204 -2.35 -17.08 -0.77
N GLU A 205 -2.40 -17.11 -2.09
CA GLU A 205 -2.25 -18.34 -2.89
C GLU A 205 -0.91 -19.03 -2.60
N TRP A 206 0.18 -18.26 -2.62
CA TRP A 206 1.51 -18.75 -2.28
C TRP A 206 1.61 -19.34 -0.86
N ALA A 207 0.90 -18.73 0.10
CA ALA A 207 0.84 -19.22 1.47
C ALA A 207 0.03 -20.53 1.57
N LEU A 208 -1.08 -20.62 0.83
CA LEU A 208 -1.93 -21.82 0.78
C LEU A 208 -1.25 -23.00 0.06
N ASP A 209 -0.44 -22.75 -0.97
CA ASP A 209 0.36 -23.79 -1.63
C ASP A 209 1.37 -24.43 -0.67
N ARG A 210 1.92 -23.64 0.26
CA ARG A 210 2.85 -24.11 1.30
C ARG A 210 2.13 -24.78 2.46
N ASN A 211 0.99 -24.22 2.88
CA ASN A 211 0.19 -24.78 3.93
C ASN A 211 -1.32 -24.68 3.60
N PRO A 212 -1.89 -25.75 3.00
CA PRO A 212 -3.30 -25.77 2.65
C PRO A 212 -4.26 -25.74 3.86
N SER A 213 -3.77 -25.97 5.08
CA SER A 213 -4.59 -25.96 6.29
C SER A 213 -4.91 -24.56 6.81
N LEU A 214 -4.33 -23.49 6.24
CA LEU A 214 -4.55 -22.12 6.69
C LEU A 214 -5.95 -21.62 6.31
N THR A 215 -6.92 -21.91 7.18
CA THR A 215 -8.33 -21.56 6.99
C THR A 215 -8.55 -20.04 6.94
N ALA A 216 -7.87 -19.28 7.79
CA ALA A 216 -7.95 -17.82 7.82
C ALA A 216 -7.54 -17.19 6.47
N VAL A 217 -6.46 -17.68 5.84
CA VAL A 217 -6.00 -17.19 4.52
C VAL A 217 -7.07 -17.45 3.45
N ARG A 218 -7.66 -18.64 3.45
CA ARG A 218 -8.73 -19.01 2.50
C ARG A 218 -9.98 -18.16 2.70
N GLN A 219 -10.36 -17.88 3.95
CA GLN A 219 -11.50 -17.02 4.28
C GLN A 219 -11.23 -15.57 3.88
N ALA A 220 -10.04 -15.05 4.20
CA ALA A 220 -9.63 -13.69 3.83
C ALA A 220 -9.67 -13.46 2.31
N LEU A 221 -9.18 -14.43 1.53
CA LEU A 221 -9.25 -14.40 0.06
C LEU A 221 -10.69 -14.31 -0.45
N ARG A 222 -11.61 -15.10 0.12
CA ARG A 222 -13.03 -15.06 -0.25
C ARG A 222 -13.66 -13.72 0.08
N GLN A 223 -13.45 -13.21 1.30
CA GLN A 223 -13.95 -11.89 1.70
C GLN A 223 -13.43 -10.78 0.80
N TYR A 224 -12.13 -10.82 0.45
CA TYR A 224 -11.52 -9.83 -0.42
C TYR A 224 -12.05 -9.89 -1.85
N GLY A 225 -12.38 -11.08 -2.36
CA GLY A 225 -13.03 -11.27 -3.65
C GLY A 225 -14.55 -10.96 -3.67
N ALA A 226 -15.08 -10.33 -2.62
CA ALA A 226 -16.50 -10.09 -2.41
C ALA A 226 -17.37 -11.37 -2.39
N GLU A 227 -16.79 -12.52 -2.04
CA GLU A 227 -17.53 -13.76 -1.80
C GLU A 227 -18.02 -13.84 -0.34
N PRO A 228 -19.22 -14.41 -0.09
CA PRO A 228 -19.67 -14.69 1.26
C PRO A 228 -18.69 -15.60 2.00
N ALA A 229 -18.17 -15.15 3.13
CA ALA A 229 -17.33 -15.96 4.00
C ALA A 229 -17.74 -15.81 5.45
N ALA A 230 -17.48 -16.85 6.24
CA ALA A 230 -17.58 -16.75 7.69
C ALA A 230 -16.57 -15.71 8.22
N PRO A 231 -16.82 -15.14 9.41
CA PRO A 231 -15.80 -14.40 10.14
C PRO A 231 -14.52 -15.23 10.27
N LEU A 232 -13.38 -14.55 10.26
CA LEU A 232 -12.10 -15.19 10.51
C LEU A 232 -12.01 -15.54 11.99
N ASP A 233 -11.53 -16.75 12.27
CA ASP A 233 -11.30 -17.24 13.63
C ASP A 233 -9.97 -16.68 14.17
N GLU A 234 -9.97 -16.19 15.41
CA GLU A 234 -8.82 -15.51 16.03
C GLU A 234 -7.60 -16.44 16.13
N ASP A 235 -7.78 -17.71 16.51
CA ASP A 235 -6.70 -18.69 16.57
C ASP A 235 -6.12 -18.97 15.18
N ALA A 236 -6.99 -19.01 14.15
CA ALA A 236 -6.55 -19.16 12.77
C ALA A 236 -5.80 -17.93 12.24
N ILE A 237 -6.16 -16.70 12.66
CA ILE A 237 -5.40 -15.48 12.34
C ILE A 237 -4.02 -15.55 13.03
N ALA A 238 -4.00 -15.85 14.33
CA ALA A 238 -2.76 -15.97 15.11
C ALA A 238 -1.80 -16.99 14.50
N GLN A 239 -2.31 -18.14 14.03
CA GLN A 239 -1.51 -19.13 13.33
C GLN A 239 -0.80 -18.57 12.09
N VAL A 240 -1.47 -17.73 11.29
CA VAL A 240 -0.86 -17.12 10.09
C VAL A 240 0.23 -16.13 10.50
N LEU A 241 -0.04 -15.27 11.49
CA LEU A 241 0.92 -14.29 11.99
C LEU A 241 2.18 -14.96 12.57
N ASP A 242 2.01 -16.03 13.36
CA ASP A 242 3.11 -16.77 13.97
C ASP A 242 4.00 -17.45 12.94
N ILE A 243 3.39 -18.06 11.90
CA ILE A 243 4.16 -18.65 10.80
C ILE A 243 4.94 -17.56 10.08
N ALA A 244 4.29 -16.46 9.68
CA ALA A 244 4.94 -15.35 9.00
C ALA A 244 6.12 -14.78 9.82
N LEU A 245 5.95 -14.62 11.14
CA LEU A 245 6.98 -14.10 12.03
C LEU A 245 8.16 -15.06 12.16
N ARG A 246 7.90 -16.36 12.32
CA ARG A 246 8.96 -17.38 12.43
C ARG A 246 9.79 -17.47 11.15
N GLU A 247 9.12 -17.54 10.00
CA GLU A 247 9.79 -17.68 8.71
C GLU A 247 10.55 -16.40 8.30
N THR A 248 10.12 -15.22 8.75
CA THR A 248 10.83 -13.95 8.48
C THR A 248 11.96 -13.65 9.45
N THR A 249 12.06 -14.38 10.57
CA THR A 249 13.12 -14.22 11.59
C THR A 249 14.31 -15.16 11.32
N ASN A 250 14.07 -16.34 10.76
CA ASN A 250 15.10 -17.36 10.53
C ASN A 250 15.95 -17.14 9.26
N LEU A 251 15.80 -16.01 8.57
CA LEU A 251 16.49 -15.75 7.33
C LEU A 251 17.85 -15.11 7.59
N PRO A 252 18.94 -15.61 6.95
CA PRO A 252 20.23 -14.97 7.06
C PRO A 252 20.14 -13.53 6.51
N ASN A 253 20.80 -12.60 7.19
CA ASN A 253 21.04 -11.25 6.69
C ASN A 253 22.02 -11.33 5.51
N ASN A 254 21.51 -11.67 4.32
CA ASN A 254 22.24 -11.50 3.06
C ASN A 254 21.96 -10.11 2.49
#